data_AF-E2SPG5-F1
#
_entry.id   AF-E2SPG5-F1
#
_cell.length_a   1.000
_cell.length_b   1.000
_cell.length_c   1.000
_cell.angle_alpha   90.00
_cell.angle_beta   90.00
_cell.angle_gamma   90.00
#
_symmetry.space_group_name_H-M   'P 1'
#
loop_
_entity.id
_entity.type
_entity.pdbx_description
1 polymer ?
#
loop_
_entity_poly.entity_id
_entity_poly.type
_entity_poly.pdbx_seq_one_letter_code
_entity_poly.pdbx_strand_id
1 'polypeptide(L)'
;MRLYVLSCRYLPSGDRACHITGGLIMLQTLILLAGYPGTGKSYLAKLLMKRFSGFEMLSPDEIKEEFWDAYGFRNEQEKEELIQKSWTEYYQRMEWKLAQGISLLSDYPFSHKQHDQLQAVCERHHVQIITIRMIADLDVLFERQKKGIWMHPGISGIF
;
A
#
# COMPACT_ATOMS: atom_id res chain seq x y z
N MET A 1 19.71 1.02 4.86
CA MET A 1 18.28 1.18 4.52
C MET A 1 17.91 2.63 4.76
N ARG A 2 17.44 3.35 3.74
CA ARG A 2 17.08 4.77 3.86
C ARG A 2 15.58 4.92 3.65
N LEU A 3 14.91 5.55 4.61
CA LEU A 3 13.46 5.79 4.60
C LEU A 3 13.21 7.19 4.05
N TYR A 4 12.41 7.30 2.99
CA TYR A 4 11.93 8.58 2.49
C TYR A 4 10.42 8.63 2.67
N VAL A 5 9.96 9.65 3.40
CA VAL A 5 8.53 9.94 3.57
C VAL A 5 8.19 11.13 2.69
N LEU A 6 7.42 10.86 1.64
CA LEU A 6 6.83 11.90 0.79
C LEU A 6 5.39 12.04 1.23
N SER A 7 5.08 13.14 1.92
CA SER A 7 3.70 13.51 2.23
C SER A 7 3.24 14.47 1.15
N CYS A 8 2.24 14.06 0.38
CA CYS A 8 1.47 14.99 -0.45
C CYS A 8 0.32 15.49 0.43
N ARG A 9 0.42 16.73 0.93
CA ARG A 9 -0.71 17.37 1.62
C ARG A 9 -1.59 18.01 0.56
N TYR A 10 -2.70 17.36 0.25
CA TYR A 10 -3.82 18.04 -0.40
C TYR A 10 -4.56 18.84 0.68
N LEU A 11 -4.27 20.14 0.76
CA LEU A 11 -5.12 21.08 1.49
C LEU A 11 -6.27 21.45 0.56
N PRO A 12 -7.55 21.24 0.93
CA PRO A 12 -8.66 21.58 0.07
C PRO A 12 -8.63 23.08 -0.21
N SER A 13 -8.54 23.43 -1.49
CA SER A 13 -8.78 24.78 -2.00
C SER A 13 -10.27 25.10 -1.86
N GLY A 14 -10.64 25.66 -0.73
CA GLY A 14 -12.01 26.10 -0.46
C GLY A 14 -12.31 26.10 1.03
N ASP A 15 -12.48 27.29 1.58
CA ASP A 15 -12.82 27.59 2.96
C ASP A 15 -13.88 26.66 3.56
N ARG A 16 -13.42 25.68 4.33
CA ARG A 16 -14.08 25.28 5.58
C ARG A 16 -12.97 25.19 6.63
N ALA A 17 -12.78 26.31 7.32
CA ALA A 17 -12.13 26.30 8.62
C ALA A 17 -12.79 25.19 9.44
N CYS A 18 -12.09 24.07 9.62
CA CYS A 18 -12.45 23.10 10.64
C CYS A 18 -12.44 23.88 11.94
N HIS A 19 -13.62 24.14 12.51
CA HIS A 19 -13.76 24.77 13.81
C HIS A 19 -12.96 23.93 14.81
N ILE A 20 -11.83 24.46 15.25
CA ILE A 20 -10.97 23.87 16.28
C ILE A 20 -11.64 24.17 17.62
N THR A 21 -12.66 23.40 17.95
CA THR A 21 -13.13 23.24 19.33
C THR A 21 -12.68 21.86 19.81
N GLY A 22 -11.48 21.78 20.37
CA GLY A 22 -11.11 20.76 21.36
C GLY A 22 -10.92 19.30 20.92
N GLY A 23 -10.90 18.97 19.62
CA GLY A 23 -10.64 17.60 19.16
C GLY A 23 -9.86 17.60 17.85
N LEU A 24 -8.73 16.87 17.80
CA LEU A 24 -7.96 16.67 16.58
C LEU A 24 -8.81 15.86 15.60
N ILE A 25 -9.31 16.45 14.51
CA ILE A 25 -9.93 15.68 13.42
C ILE A 25 -8.80 14.90 12.75
N MET A 26 -8.77 13.59 12.96
CA MET A 26 -7.82 12.72 12.28
C MET A 26 -8.27 12.59 10.82
N LEU A 27 -7.53 13.23 9.91
CA LEU A 27 -7.76 13.08 8.48
C LEU A 27 -7.60 11.61 8.10
N GLN A 28 -8.57 11.08 7.35
CA GLN A 28 -8.48 9.74 6.78
C GLN A 28 -7.20 9.65 5.94
N THR A 29 -6.41 8.61 6.17
CA THR A 29 -5.05 8.52 5.65
C THR A 29 -4.85 7.23 4.85
N LEU A 30 -4.21 7.36 3.69
CA LEU A 30 -3.71 6.25 2.88
C LEU A 30 -2.19 6.25 2.93
N ILE A 31 -1.61 5.22 3.55
CA ILE A 31 -0.17 5.01 3.61
C ILE A 31 0.22 4.01 2.52
N LEU A 32 1.10 4.43 1.62
CA LEU A 32 1.62 3.62 0.52
C LEU A 32 3.07 3.23 0.80
N LEU A 33 3.33 1.93 0.92
CA LEU A 33 4.66 1.37 1.14
C LEU A 33 5.29 0.96 -0.20
N ALA A 34 6.33 1.68 -0.60
CA ALA A 34 7.06 1.45 -1.84
C ALA A 34 8.44 0.84 -1.58
N GLY A 35 8.94 0.02 -2.51
CA GLY A 35 10.31 -0.47 -2.47
C GLY A 35 10.45 -1.86 -3.09
N TYR A 36 11.69 -2.25 -3.41
CA TYR A 36 11.98 -3.56 -3.99
C TYR A 36 11.60 -4.74 -3.06
N PRO A 37 11.40 -5.95 -3.59
CA PRO A 37 11.30 -7.15 -2.75
C PRO A 37 12.52 -7.29 -1.82
N GLY A 38 12.32 -7.80 -0.61
CA GLY A 38 13.41 -7.96 0.37
C GLY A 38 13.88 -6.68 1.08
N THR A 39 13.26 -5.52 0.81
CA THR A 39 13.56 -4.26 1.52
C THR A 39 12.92 -4.14 2.90
N GLY A 40 12.08 -5.09 3.31
CA GLY A 40 11.44 -5.10 4.63
C GLY A 40 10.08 -4.39 4.73
N LYS A 41 9.41 -4.11 3.60
CA LYS A 41 8.08 -3.45 3.58
C LYS A 41 7.05 -4.16 4.47
N SER A 42 6.97 -5.49 4.39
CA SER A 42 6.03 -6.28 5.19
C SER A 42 6.32 -6.20 6.69
N TYR A 43 7.59 -6.06 7.07
CA TYR A 43 7.97 -5.84 8.47
C TYR A 43 7.54 -4.44 8.95
N LEU A 44 7.82 -3.41 8.14
CA LEU A 44 7.36 -2.05 8.43
C LEU A 44 5.82 -1.99 8.50
N ALA A 45 5.12 -2.68 7.62
CA ALA A 45 3.67 -2.74 7.63
C ALA A 45 3.14 -3.30 8.96
N LYS A 46 3.70 -4.42 9.41
CA LYS A 46 3.37 -5.02 10.71
C LYS A 46 3.63 -4.08 11.88
N LEU A 47 4.74 -3.33 11.85
CA LEU A 47 5.04 -2.34 12.90
C LEU A 47 4.02 -1.19 12.91
N LEU A 48 3.67 -0.66 11.74
CA LEU A 48 2.67 0.41 11.61
C LEU A 48 1.30 -0.06 12.10
N MET A 49 0.86 -1.26 11.68
CA MET A 49 -0.41 -1.85 12.11
C MET A 49 -0.47 -2.12 13.61
N LYS A 50 0.65 -2.47 14.25
CA LYS A 50 0.73 -2.61 15.71
C LYS A 50 0.69 -1.28 16.44
N ARG A 51 1.25 -0.22 15.86
CA ARG A 51 1.43 1.08 16.51
C ARG A 51 0.24 2.01 16.35
N PHE A 52 -0.48 1.90 15.25
CA PHE A 52 -1.61 2.75 14.88
C PHE A 52 -2.87 1.90 14.72
N SER A 53 -3.77 1.97 15.71
CA SER A 53 -5.13 1.42 15.60
C SER A 53 -5.96 2.30 14.65
N GLY A 54 -6.76 1.67 13.78
CA GLY A 54 -7.63 2.40 12.82
C GLY A 54 -7.17 2.35 11.36
N PHE A 55 -6.08 1.61 11.08
CA PHE A 55 -5.70 1.25 9.72
C PHE A 55 -6.12 -0.17 9.40
N GLU A 56 -6.51 -0.40 8.15
CA GLU A 56 -6.62 -1.74 7.56
C GLU A 56 -5.57 -1.94 6.48
N MET A 57 -5.05 -3.16 6.38
CA MET A 57 -4.15 -3.54 5.31
C MET A 57 -4.95 -3.83 4.04
N LEU A 58 -4.47 -3.34 2.89
CA LEU A 58 -5.00 -3.68 1.58
C LEU A 58 -3.82 -3.93 0.64
N SER A 59 -3.58 -5.19 0.26
CA SER A 59 -2.47 -5.57 -0.60
C SER A 59 -2.92 -5.93 -2.02
N PRO A 60 -2.38 -5.29 -3.07
CA PRO A 60 -2.59 -5.75 -4.44
C PRO A 60 -2.04 -7.17 -4.67
N ASP A 61 -0.96 -7.54 -3.97
CA ASP A 61 -0.34 -8.86 -4.11
C ASP A 61 -1.24 -9.94 -3.52
N GLU A 62 -1.87 -9.71 -2.36
CA GLU A 62 -2.85 -10.63 -1.78
C GLU A 62 -4.06 -10.83 -2.72
N ILE A 63 -4.61 -9.76 -3.29
CA ILE A 63 -5.75 -9.85 -4.22
C ILE A 63 -5.37 -10.59 -5.51
N LYS A 64 -4.15 -10.36 -6.00
CA LYS A 64 -3.63 -11.08 -7.17
C LYS A 64 -3.49 -12.57 -6.88
N GLU A 65 -2.99 -12.95 -5.72
CA GLU A 65 -2.91 -14.35 -5.26
C GLU A 65 -4.31 -14.97 -5.12
N GLU A 66 -5.27 -14.27 -4.48
CA GLU A 66 -6.68 -14.69 -4.40
C GLU A 66 -7.26 -15.01 -5.79
N PHE A 67 -6.98 -14.15 -6.79
CA PHE A 67 -7.48 -14.33 -8.15
C PHE A 67 -6.78 -15.48 -8.87
N TRP A 68 -5.49 -15.67 -8.66
CA TRP A 68 -4.75 -16.81 -9.23
C TRP A 68 -5.28 -18.14 -8.68
N ASP A 69 -5.50 -18.23 -7.38
CA ASP A 69 -6.03 -19.43 -6.73
C ASP A 69 -7.48 -19.72 -7.14
N ALA A 70 -8.30 -18.67 -7.29
CA ALA A 70 -9.72 -18.83 -7.65
C ALA A 70 -9.96 -19.17 -9.12
N TYR A 71 -9.20 -18.55 -10.04
CA TYR A 71 -9.48 -18.63 -11.49
C TYR A 71 -8.44 -19.41 -12.28
N GLY A 72 -7.18 -19.39 -11.87
CA GLY A 72 -6.05 -19.93 -12.64
C GLY A 72 -5.88 -19.24 -14.01
N PHE A 73 -4.88 -19.68 -14.78
CA PHE A 73 -4.64 -19.23 -16.15
C PHE A 73 -3.84 -20.30 -16.91
N ARG A 74 -4.00 -20.36 -18.23
CA ARG A 74 -3.38 -21.37 -19.12
C ARG A 74 -2.39 -20.79 -20.11
N ASN A 75 -2.38 -19.48 -20.28
CA ASN A 75 -1.48 -18.77 -21.19
C ASN A 75 -1.18 -17.36 -20.65
N GLU A 76 -0.20 -16.69 -21.26
CA GLU A 76 0.25 -15.37 -20.82
C GLU A 76 -0.83 -14.29 -21.01
N GLN A 77 -1.71 -14.43 -22.00
CA GLN A 77 -2.81 -13.49 -22.22
C GLN A 77 -3.83 -13.56 -21.09
N GLU A 78 -4.29 -14.76 -20.72
CA GLU A 78 -5.21 -14.98 -19.59
C GLU A 78 -4.61 -14.46 -18.28
N LYS A 79 -3.30 -14.67 -18.08
CA LYS A 79 -2.58 -14.18 -16.91
C LYS A 79 -2.58 -12.65 -16.85
N GLU A 80 -2.31 -11.97 -17.97
CA GLU A 80 -2.34 -10.50 -18.02
C GLU A 80 -3.76 -9.98 -17.79
N GLU A 81 -4.79 -10.59 -18.40
CA GLU A 81 -6.19 -10.25 -18.15
C GLU A 81 -6.59 -10.41 -16.67
N LEU A 82 -6.10 -11.48 -16.04
CA LEU A 82 -6.34 -11.75 -14.62
C LEU A 82 -5.63 -10.73 -13.71
N ILE A 83 -4.42 -10.31 -14.08
CA ILE A 83 -3.71 -9.22 -13.41
C ILE A 83 -4.54 -7.92 -13.51
N GLN A 84 -5.06 -7.56 -14.69
CA GLN A 84 -5.89 -6.35 -14.83
C GLN A 84 -7.18 -6.43 -14.01
N LYS A 85 -7.81 -7.60 -13.93
CA LYS A 85 -8.98 -7.83 -13.05
C LYS A 85 -8.63 -7.64 -11.57
N SER A 86 -7.49 -8.18 -11.12
CA SER A 86 -7.04 -8.02 -9.73
C SER A 86 -6.80 -6.55 -9.36
N TRP A 87 -6.27 -5.74 -10.28
CA TRP A 87 -6.14 -4.29 -10.09
C TRP A 87 -7.48 -3.58 -9.99
N THR A 88 -8.42 -3.94 -10.85
CA THR A 88 -9.78 -3.39 -10.82
C THR A 88 -10.43 -3.66 -9.46
N GLU A 89 -10.35 -4.89 -8.97
CA GLU A 89 -10.83 -5.30 -7.65
C GLU A 89 -10.13 -4.53 -6.52
N TYR A 90 -8.81 -4.40 -6.58
CA TYR A 90 -8.04 -3.63 -5.60
C TYR A 90 -8.57 -2.20 -5.44
N TYR A 91 -8.81 -1.50 -6.55
CA TYR A 91 -9.34 -0.14 -6.50
C TYR A 91 -10.79 -0.08 -6.01
N GLN A 92 -11.62 -1.05 -6.37
CA GLN A 92 -12.99 -1.14 -5.85
C GLN A 92 -13.00 -1.36 -4.33
N ARG A 93 -12.18 -2.28 -3.82
CA ARG A 93 -12.01 -2.51 -2.38
C ARG A 93 -11.44 -1.28 -1.66
N MET A 94 -10.47 -0.59 -2.27
CA MET A 94 -9.92 0.67 -1.76
C MET A 94 -11.02 1.73 -1.63
N GLU A 95 -11.74 2.00 -2.71
CA GLU A 95 -12.79 3.02 -2.76
C GLU A 95 -13.91 2.70 -1.76
N TRP A 96 -14.33 1.44 -1.66
CA TRP A 96 -15.32 1.00 -0.68
C TRP A 96 -14.87 1.26 0.76
N LYS A 97 -13.63 0.89 1.13
CA LYS A 97 -13.08 1.14 2.47
C LYS A 97 -12.93 2.64 2.74
N LEU A 98 -12.48 3.40 1.75
CA LEU A 98 -12.31 4.84 1.89
C LEU A 98 -13.66 5.56 2.08
N ALA A 99 -14.71 5.14 1.35
CA ALA A 99 -16.07 5.65 1.51
C ALA A 99 -16.63 5.40 2.93
N GLN A 100 -16.17 4.36 3.61
CA GLN A 100 -16.55 4.03 4.99
C GLN A 100 -15.73 4.80 6.05
N GLY A 101 -14.80 5.68 5.64
CA GLY A 101 -13.92 6.41 6.56
C GLY A 101 -12.75 5.60 7.11
N ILE A 102 -12.49 4.39 6.57
CA ILE A 102 -11.41 3.51 7.01
C ILE A 102 -10.08 4.00 6.43
N SER A 103 -9.07 4.18 7.27
CA SER A 103 -7.71 4.51 6.81
C SER A 103 -6.97 3.26 6.37
N LEU A 104 -6.10 3.38 5.36
CA LEU A 104 -5.51 2.23 4.69
C LEU A 104 -3.98 2.25 4.73
N LEU A 105 -3.42 1.07 4.83
CA LEU A 105 -2.01 0.78 4.60
C LEU A 105 -1.90 -0.18 3.42
N SER A 106 -1.12 0.18 2.40
CA SER A 106 -1.01 -0.62 1.18
C SER A 106 0.43 -0.72 0.70
N ASP A 107 0.88 -1.92 0.33
CA ASP A 107 2.19 -2.25 -0.24
C ASP A 107 2.24 -2.02 -1.76
N TYR A 108 1.75 -0.85 -2.17
CA TYR A 108 1.50 -0.50 -3.55
C TYR A 108 2.79 -0.44 -4.41
N PRO A 109 2.86 -1.19 -5.53
CA PRO A 109 3.92 -1.05 -6.49
C PRO A 109 3.71 0.24 -7.30
N PHE A 110 4.52 1.25 -7.01
CA PHE A 110 4.53 2.52 -7.73
C PHE A 110 4.95 2.31 -9.19
N SER A 111 3.98 2.05 -10.06
CA SER A 111 4.15 2.05 -11.51
C SER A 111 3.29 3.17 -12.11
N HIS A 112 3.79 3.77 -13.19
CA HIS A 112 3.15 4.90 -13.87
C HIS A 112 1.73 4.59 -14.33
N LYS A 113 1.44 3.32 -14.69
CA LYS A 113 0.11 2.91 -15.17
C LYS A 113 -1.01 3.13 -14.13
N GLN A 114 -0.66 3.12 -12.85
CA GLN A 114 -1.64 3.10 -11.77
C GLN A 114 -1.81 4.47 -11.06
N HIS A 115 -0.97 5.46 -11.40
CA HIS A 115 -0.95 6.78 -10.77
C HIS A 115 -2.29 7.53 -10.90
N ASP A 116 -2.85 7.60 -12.11
CA ASP A 116 -4.03 8.42 -12.38
C ASP A 116 -5.27 7.91 -11.64
N GLN A 117 -5.43 6.59 -11.54
CA GLN A 117 -6.54 5.97 -10.83
C GLN A 117 -6.43 6.17 -9.32
N LEU A 118 -5.22 6.03 -8.76
CA LEU A 118 -4.94 6.31 -7.36
C LEU A 118 -5.21 7.79 -7.02
N GLN A 119 -4.78 8.71 -7.87
CA GLN A 119 -5.03 10.14 -7.70
C GLN A 119 -6.54 10.43 -7.69
N ALA A 120 -7.28 9.88 -8.66
CA ALA A 120 -8.72 10.09 -8.76
C ALA A 120 -9.48 9.59 -7.51
N VAL A 121 -9.09 8.44 -6.93
CA VAL A 121 -9.69 7.93 -5.69
C VAL A 121 -9.39 8.86 -4.51
N CYS A 122 -8.15 9.34 -4.38
CA CYS A 122 -7.75 10.18 -3.25
C CYS A 122 -8.41 11.57 -3.29
N GLU A 123 -8.58 12.16 -4.47
CA GLU A 123 -9.28 13.43 -4.65
C GLU A 123 -10.76 13.32 -4.27
N ARG A 124 -11.45 12.24 -4.68
CA ARG A 124 -12.87 12.01 -4.33
C ARG A 124 -13.10 11.92 -2.82
N HIS A 125 -12.22 11.23 -2.12
CA HIS A 125 -12.39 10.92 -0.69
C HIS A 125 -11.64 11.88 0.26
N HIS A 126 -10.96 12.90 -0.26
CA HIS A 126 -10.20 13.88 0.54
C HIS A 126 -9.18 13.22 1.49
N VAL A 127 -8.53 12.16 1.00
CA VAL A 127 -7.64 11.31 1.79
C VAL A 127 -6.23 11.89 1.82
N GLN A 128 -5.61 11.92 2.99
CA GLN A 128 -4.19 12.27 3.10
C GLN A 128 -3.34 11.11 2.61
N ILE A 129 -2.50 11.34 1.59
CA ILE A 129 -1.57 10.32 1.07
C ILE A 129 -0.20 10.48 1.73
N ILE A 130 0.29 9.39 2.32
CA ILE A 130 1.66 9.29 2.83
C ILE A 130 2.36 8.18 2.06
N THR A 131 3.36 8.53 1.26
CA THR A 131 4.22 7.54 0.60
C THR A 131 5.48 7.31 1.41
N ILE A 132 5.74 6.05 1.74
CA ILE A 132 6.95 5.62 2.42
C ILE A 132 7.74 4.73 1.47
N ARG A 133 8.86 5.25 0.95
CA ARG A 133 9.76 4.50 0.07
C ARG A 133 10.93 3.93 0.85
N MET A 134 11.06 2.61 0.80
CA MET A 134 12.18 1.86 1.37
C MET A 134 13.23 1.63 0.29
N ILE A 135 14.42 2.21 0.50
CA ILE A 135 15.57 2.06 -0.39
C ILE A 135 16.63 1.21 0.30
N ALA A 136 17.10 0.19 -0.41
CA ALA A 136 18.27 -0.61 -0.06
C ALA A 136 19.18 -0.69 -1.29
N ASP A 137 20.49 -0.81 -1.07
CA ASP A 137 21.43 -1.04 -2.17
C ASP A 137 21.08 -2.36 -2.85
N LEU A 138 21.00 -2.32 -4.18
CA LEU A 138 20.67 -3.46 -5.03
C LEU A 138 21.63 -4.63 -4.75
N ASP A 139 22.91 -4.35 -4.52
CA ASP A 139 23.92 -5.37 -4.20
C ASP A 139 23.60 -6.12 -2.90
N VAL A 140 23.11 -5.40 -1.89
CA VAL A 140 22.67 -5.99 -0.61
C VAL A 140 21.39 -6.82 -0.79
N LEU A 141 20.49 -6.41 -1.68
CA LEU A 141 19.27 -7.17 -2.00
C LEU A 141 19.59 -8.45 -2.79
N PHE A 142 20.48 -8.38 -3.77
CA PHE A 142 20.94 -9.54 -4.55
C PHE A 142 21.65 -10.58 -3.66
N GLU A 143 22.45 -10.15 -2.69
CA GLU A 143 23.06 -11.07 -1.72
C GLU A 143 22.03 -11.79 -0.85
N ARG A 144 20.98 -11.09 -0.41
CA ARG A 144 19.88 -11.69 0.37
C ARG A 144 19.09 -12.71 -0.45
N GLN A 145 18.86 -12.41 -1.73
CA GLN A 145 18.22 -13.33 -2.67
C GLN A 145 19.07 -14.59 -2.91
N LYS A 146 20.39 -14.44 -3.12
CA LYS A 146 21.33 -15.57 -3.30
C LYS A 146 21.42 -16.47 -2.06
N LYS A 147 21.25 -15.92 -0.86
CA LYS A 147 21.30 -16.68 0.40
C LYS A 147 20.00 -17.43 0.72
N GLY A 148 18.96 -17.34 -0.12
CA GLY A 148 17.69 -18.04 0.08
C GLY A 148 16.87 -17.54 1.27
N ILE A 149 17.23 -16.39 1.85
CA ILE A 149 16.55 -15.82 3.02
C ILE A 149 15.37 -14.98 2.53
N TRP A 150 14.35 -15.66 2.03
CA TRP A 150 12.99 -15.14 2.13
C TRP A 150 12.51 -15.48 3.54
N MET A 151 12.19 -14.46 4.34
CA MET A 151 11.56 -14.68 5.63
C MET A 151 10.21 -15.36 5.38
N HIS A 152 10.16 -16.68 5.54
CA HIS A 152 8.90 -17.39 5.71
C HIS A 152 8.13 -16.75 6.88
N PRO A 153 6.79 -16.69 6.86
CA PRO A 153 5.99 -16.05 7.91
C PRO A 153 6.09 -16.65 9.32
N GLY A 154 7.00 -17.61 9.57
CA GLY A 154 6.99 -18.48 10.75
C GLY A 154 8.22 -18.44 11.65
N ILE A 155 9.17 -17.52 11.51
CA ILE A 155 10.32 -17.47 12.43
C ILE A 155 10.36 -16.12 13.16
N SER A 156 9.78 -16.12 14.36
CA SER A 156 10.16 -15.23 15.44
C SER A 156 11.62 -15.48 15.81
N GLY A 157 12.49 -14.52 15.58
CA GLY A 157 13.86 -14.64 16.06
C GLY A 157 14.83 -13.67 15.42
N ILE A 158 15.19 -12.66 16.22
CA ILE A 158 16.48 -11.98 16.22
C ILE A 158 16.79 -11.21 14.93
N PHE A 159 16.38 -9.94 14.88
CA PHE A 159 17.23 -8.74 14.77
C PHE A 159 16.35 -7.48 14.82
#